data_AF-A0A9E0ZWJ9-F1
#
_entry.id   AF-A0A9E0ZWJ9-F1
#
_cell.length_a   1.000
_cell.length_b   1.000
_cell.length_c   1.000
_cell.angle_alpha   90.00
_cell.angle_beta   90.00
_cell.angle_gamma   90.00
#
_symmetry.space_group_name_H-M   'P 1'
#
loop_
_entity.id
_entity.type
_entity.pdbx_description
1 polymer ?
#
loop_
_entity_poly.entity_id
_entity_poly.type
_entity_poly.pdbx_seq_one_letter_code
_entity_poly.pdbx_strand_id
1 'polypeptide(L)'
;MKKIATIAMCILMMLSMMPIFVFAADGATNVATKDEFVAAIADETAKNINITADIDMTDANVLDISGRIIDLGGHTISAKNFTLIFQGSDFTIRNGKFDSKGGSYALFIGEAPTQNVILENIKTTGGINVYNSNNVVLRDVDVTGTNYYAVWCDAGTNVTIESGTFKTSEKSIAAIGMSKNESSLNINDGNFIAGSKPLVLQGNYNVPVIHGGSFDCSAKDYLDDSLKFEVSTSGNFNYFRTIDEAIENSTSDSVIIPTDSEVDSETAFELVLVFNDGTNRTVKLLADKEGNVTLPEISMNNYGYTFASWNDEANSYKAGTTITLTENKTLTAQWKKYVTEYIPSKAPTCVDAGNIEYWYLPEINMYFKDEALTQKMEFSDTIVSALGHQFVNGVCSVCKKSDPDYKEYEVTHGNGSIWNKGSNVGISIGIPSEIGSVTNVTIDGVELVNGKDYSIENGIITINADVFEKLDAGQYTVIIFSENGYAETTITIANTTEMLPTDTNTDNPQTSEYINLGLLSGLLITSTISIVSTILYRKRKSEK
;
A
#
# COMPACT_ATOMS: atom_id res chain seq x y z
N MET A 1 -1.94 7.03 9.11
CA MET A 1 -2.52 7.26 7.78
C MET A 1 -2.30 8.69 7.26
N LYS A 2 -2.18 9.73 8.10
CA LYS A 2 -1.98 11.12 7.65
C LYS A 2 -0.59 11.49 7.10
N LYS A 3 0.51 10.87 7.54
CA LYS A 3 1.87 11.13 6.98
C LYS A 3 2.06 10.64 5.53
N ILE A 4 1.20 9.74 5.06
CA ILE A 4 1.18 9.31 3.65
C ILE A 4 0.62 10.42 2.76
N ALA A 5 -0.29 11.26 3.27
CA ALA A 5 -0.89 12.35 2.49
C ALA A 5 0.12 13.48 2.20
N THR A 6 0.94 13.88 3.18
CA THR A 6 1.94 14.95 2.97
C THR A 6 3.12 14.49 2.11
N ILE A 7 3.57 13.24 2.25
CA ILE A 7 4.61 12.67 1.38
C ILE A 7 4.06 12.38 -0.02
N ALA A 8 2.81 11.94 -0.15
CA ALA A 8 2.14 11.81 -1.44
C ALA A 8 1.97 13.17 -2.13
N MET A 9 1.68 14.25 -1.39
CA MET A 9 1.55 15.60 -1.94
C MET A 9 2.89 16.15 -2.44
N CYS A 10 3.99 15.92 -1.71
CA CYS A 10 5.34 16.26 -2.18
C CYS A 10 5.81 15.39 -3.37
N ILE A 11 5.40 14.12 -3.44
CA ILE A 11 5.68 13.23 -4.58
C ILE A 11 4.80 13.61 -5.79
N LEU A 12 3.55 14.05 -5.59
CA LEU A 12 2.68 14.61 -6.63
C LEU A 12 3.22 15.94 -7.19
N MET A 13 3.78 16.81 -6.33
CA MET A 13 4.47 18.04 -6.75
C MET A 13 5.80 17.76 -7.47
N MET A 14 6.50 16.66 -7.16
CA MET A 14 7.69 16.25 -7.92
C MET A 14 7.35 15.52 -9.22
N LEU A 15 6.18 14.87 -9.30
CA LEU A 15 5.66 14.26 -10.54
C LEU A 15 5.09 15.32 -11.51
N SER A 16 4.59 16.47 -11.04
CA SER A 16 4.17 17.59 -11.90
C SER A 16 5.34 18.35 -12.53
N MET A 17 6.57 18.15 -12.04
CA MET A 17 7.79 18.72 -12.61
C MET A 17 8.50 17.78 -13.60
N MET A 18 7.96 16.58 -13.86
CA MET A 18 8.45 15.77 -14.98
C MET A 18 7.96 16.39 -16.29
N PRO A 19 8.84 16.65 -17.29
CA PRO A 19 8.38 17.04 -18.61
C PRO A 19 7.45 15.94 -19.13
N ILE A 20 6.17 16.28 -19.28
CA ILE A 20 5.20 15.39 -19.91
C ILE A 20 5.72 15.16 -21.33
N PHE A 21 6.13 13.92 -21.62
CA PHE A 21 6.35 13.52 -23.00
C PHE A 21 5.02 13.67 -23.72
N VAL A 22 4.91 14.73 -24.53
CA VAL A 22 3.81 14.94 -25.46
C VAL A 22 3.83 13.77 -26.44
N PHE A 23 3.00 12.76 -26.18
CA PHE A 23 2.59 11.86 -27.24
C PHE A 23 1.78 12.72 -28.21
N ALA A 24 2.35 12.99 -29.39
CA ALA A 24 1.59 13.54 -30.50
C ALA A 24 0.41 12.59 -30.72
N ALA A 25 -0.80 13.01 -30.32
CA ALA A 25 -2.01 12.30 -30.68
C ALA A 25 -2.07 12.29 -32.21
N ASP A 26 -2.18 11.09 -32.78
CA ASP A 26 -2.34 10.89 -34.21
C ASP A 26 -3.52 11.76 -34.69
N GLY A 27 -3.24 12.73 -35.56
CA GLY A 27 -4.23 13.71 -36.06
C GLY A 27 -4.23 15.12 -35.45
N ALA A 28 -3.26 15.50 -34.61
CA ALA A 28 -3.11 16.89 -34.17
C ALA A 28 -2.57 17.81 -35.28
N THR A 29 -3.12 19.03 -35.41
CA THR A 29 -2.66 20.05 -36.35
C THR A 29 -1.56 20.87 -35.71
N ASN A 30 -0.33 20.72 -36.19
CA ASN A 30 0.81 21.50 -35.69
C ASN A 30 0.88 22.86 -36.38
N VAL A 31 1.07 23.93 -35.61
CA VAL A 31 1.15 25.30 -36.11
C VAL A 31 2.31 26.06 -35.46
N ALA A 32 3.05 26.83 -36.24
CA ALA A 32 4.22 27.59 -35.81
C ALA A 32 4.10 29.10 -36.09
N THR A 33 3.07 29.52 -36.82
CA THR A 33 2.86 30.91 -37.23
C THR A 33 1.41 31.37 -37.02
N LYS A 34 1.19 32.68 -36.99
CA LYS A 34 -0.15 33.29 -36.89
C LYS A 34 -1.08 32.80 -38.00
N ASP A 35 -0.60 32.79 -39.25
CA ASP A 35 -1.40 32.39 -40.40
C ASP A 35 -1.78 30.90 -40.35
N GLU A 36 -0.87 30.03 -39.93
CA GLU A 36 -1.16 28.60 -39.72
C GLU A 36 -2.18 28.39 -38.60
N PHE A 37 -2.06 29.12 -37.49
CA PHE A 37 -3.02 29.04 -36.39
C PHE A 37 -4.42 29.48 -36.82
N VAL A 38 -4.53 30.61 -37.54
CA VAL A 38 -5.81 31.09 -38.07
C VAL A 38 -6.39 30.11 -39.10
N ALA A 39 -5.55 29.53 -39.97
CA ALA A 39 -5.99 28.50 -40.92
C ALA A 39 -6.51 27.24 -40.22
N ALA A 40 -5.84 26.80 -39.15
CA ALA A 40 -6.28 25.65 -38.36
C ALA A 40 -7.61 25.92 -37.64
N ILE A 41 -7.87 27.15 -37.19
CA ILE A 41 -9.16 27.53 -36.61
C ILE A 41 -10.28 27.55 -37.67
N ALA A 42 -9.96 27.94 -38.91
CA ALA A 42 -10.92 27.88 -40.00
C ALA A 42 -11.25 26.44 -40.46
N ASP A 43 -10.38 25.47 -40.15
CA ASP A 43 -10.62 24.04 -40.42
C ASP A 43 -11.46 23.41 -39.30
N GLU A 44 -12.71 23.07 -39.61
CA GLU A 44 -13.63 22.43 -38.67
C GLU A 44 -13.16 21.05 -38.19
N THR A 45 -12.28 20.39 -38.95
CA THR A 45 -11.72 19.06 -38.60
C THR A 45 -10.55 19.14 -37.63
N ALA A 46 -9.87 20.29 -37.54
CA ALA A 46 -8.77 20.52 -36.62
C ALA A 46 -9.29 20.73 -35.18
N LYS A 47 -9.45 19.63 -34.44
CA LYS A 47 -9.90 19.65 -33.04
C LYS A 47 -8.76 19.80 -32.03
N ASN A 48 -7.59 19.26 -32.33
CA ASN A 48 -6.40 19.39 -31.50
C ASN A 48 -5.36 20.20 -32.27
N ILE A 49 -4.98 21.36 -31.73
CA ILE A 49 -4.00 22.26 -32.33
C ILE A 49 -2.80 22.35 -31.40
N ASN A 50 -1.62 21.99 -31.90
CA ASN A 50 -0.37 22.04 -31.16
C ASN A 50 0.47 23.21 -31.65
N ILE A 51 0.86 24.08 -30.74
CA ILE A 51 1.82 25.14 -31.02
C ILE A 51 3.22 24.56 -30.96
N THR A 52 4.04 24.82 -31.98
CA THR A 52 5.43 24.33 -32.07
C THR A 52 6.49 25.44 -32.09
N ALA A 53 6.08 26.69 -31.95
CA ALA A 53 6.94 27.87 -31.87
C ALA A 53 6.23 29.01 -31.14
N ASP A 54 6.96 29.99 -30.62
CA ASP A 54 6.35 31.22 -30.09
C ASP A 54 5.67 32.00 -31.24
N ILE A 55 4.46 32.51 -30.99
CA ILE A 55 3.65 33.21 -32.01
C ILE A 55 3.25 34.61 -31.53
N ASP A 56 3.51 35.62 -32.37
CA ASP A 56 2.91 36.95 -32.21
C ASP A 56 1.55 36.99 -32.92
N MET A 57 0.51 37.00 -32.12
CA MET A 57 -0.89 37.02 -32.51
C MET A 57 -1.48 38.44 -32.44
N THR A 58 -0.64 39.49 -32.36
CA THR A 58 -1.10 40.88 -32.44
C THR A 58 -1.99 41.08 -33.66
N ASP A 59 -3.15 41.72 -33.47
CA ASP A 59 -4.16 41.99 -34.49
C ASP A 59 -4.74 40.70 -35.13
N ALA A 60 -4.80 39.60 -34.38
CA ALA A 60 -5.53 38.39 -34.76
C ALA A 60 -7.06 38.54 -34.61
N ASN A 61 -7.51 39.57 -33.89
CA ASN A 61 -8.90 39.88 -33.58
C ASN A 61 -9.58 38.75 -32.78
N VAL A 62 -10.87 38.54 -33.01
CA VAL A 62 -11.70 37.56 -32.31
C VAL A 62 -11.64 36.23 -33.03
N LEU A 63 -11.29 35.17 -32.31
CA LEU A 63 -11.17 33.81 -32.82
C LEU A 63 -12.14 32.89 -32.08
N ASP A 64 -13.07 32.29 -32.82
CA ASP A 64 -13.94 31.23 -32.30
C ASP A 64 -13.21 29.89 -32.34
N ILE A 65 -12.88 29.37 -31.16
CA ILE A 65 -12.14 28.12 -30.99
C ILE A 65 -13.02 27.00 -30.44
N SER A 66 -14.33 27.05 -30.70
CA SER A 66 -15.30 26.09 -30.17
C SER A 66 -14.91 24.63 -30.44
N GLY A 67 -15.03 23.78 -29.43
CA GLY A 67 -14.77 22.34 -29.51
C GLY A 67 -13.30 21.96 -29.71
N ARG A 68 -12.36 22.88 -29.43
CA ARG A 68 -10.92 22.66 -29.67
C ARG A 68 -10.10 22.57 -28.39
N ILE A 69 -9.02 21.80 -28.48
CA ILE A 69 -7.92 21.79 -27.52
C ILE A 69 -6.73 22.47 -28.18
N ILE A 70 -6.28 23.57 -27.59
CA ILE A 70 -5.08 24.30 -27.99
C ILE A 70 -3.97 23.97 -26.99
N ASP A 71 -3.02 23.14 -27.41
CA ASP A 71 -1.85 22.80 -26.61
C ASP A 71 -0.68 23.70 -27.02
N LEU A 72 -0.23 24.55 -26.10
CA LEU A 72 0.83 25.51 -26.36
C LEU A 72 2.23 24.87 -26.35
N GLY A 73 2.39 23.62 -25.90
CA GLY A 73 3.68 22.90 -25.96
C GLY A 73 4.84 23.59 -25.22
N GLY A 74 4.55 24.44 -24.23
CA GLY A 74 5.51 25.27 -23.50
C GLY A 74 5.84 26.61 -24.18
N HIS A 75 5.32 26.86 -25.37
CA HIS A 75 5.53 28.07 -26.16
C HIS A 75 4.68 29.25 -25.69
N THR A 76 5.03 30.43 -26.22
CA THR A 76 4.41 31.71 -25.89
C THR A 76 3.53 32.20 -27.02
N ILE A 77 2.27 32.51 -26.71
CA ILE A 77 1.41 33.34 -27.54
C ILE A 77 1.46 34.78 -27.01
N SER A 78 1.85 35.72 -27.86
CA SER A 78 1.92 37.14 -27.48
C SER A 78 0.97 37.99 -28.30
N ALA A 79 0.37 39.02 -27.71
CA ALA A 79 -0.47 39.96 -28.43
C ALA A 79 -0.52 41.31 -27.70
N LYS A 80 -0.73 42.40 -28.44
CA LYS A 80 -1.07 43.69 -27.82
C LYS A 80 -2.45 43.61 -27.18
N ASN A 81 -2.65 44.39 -26.12
CA ASN A 81 -3.90 44.47 -25.37
C ASN A 81 -5.14 44.62 -26.29
N PHE A 82 -6.14 43.75 -26.13
CA PHE A 82 -7.40 43.73 -26.92
C PHE A 82 -7.25 43.44 -28.42
N THR A 83 -6.12 42.89 -28.88
CA THR A 83 -5.92 42.55 -30.30
C THR A 83 -6.03 41.06 -30.61
N LEU A 84 -6.21 40.23 -29.58
CA LEU A 84 -6.49 38.80 -29.65
C LEU A 84 -7.56 38.48 -28.60
N ILE A 85 -8.66 37.86 -29.02
CA ILE A 85 -9.74 37.42 -28.14
C ILE A 85 -10.11 35.98 -28.54
N PHE A 86 -10.15 35.07 -27.56
CA PHE A 86 -10.67 33.72 -27.78
C PHE A 86 -12.11 33.62 -27.31
N GLN A 87 -12.98 33.05 -28.12
CA GLN A 87 -14.39 32.85 -27.77
C GLN A 87 -14.90 31.50 -28.25
N GLY A 88 -16.14 31.17 -27.89
CA GLY A 88 -16.82 29.95 -28.34
C GLY A 88 -17.25 29.06 -27.19
N SER A 89 -17.58 27.80 -27.49
CA SER A 89 -18.02 26.81 -26.50
C SER A 89 -17.10 25.60 -26.44
N ASP A 90 -16.92 25.03 -25.25
CA ASP A 90 -16.28 23.73 -25.04
C ASP A 90 -14.83 23.68 -25.56
N PHE A 91 -13.98 24.60 -25.08
CA PHE A 91 -12.58 24.64 -25.50
C PHE A 91 -11.61 24.62 -24.32
N THR A 92 -10.40 24.14 -24.57
CA THR A 92 -9.30 24.11 -23.61
C THR A 92 -8.06 24.76 -24.21
N ILE A 93 -7.39 25.60 -23.43
CA ILE A 93 -6.05 26.12 -23.75
C ILE A 93 -5.12 25.66 -22.64
N ARG A 94 -4.00 25.03 -22.99
CA ARG A 94 -3.11 24.45 -21.98
C ARG A 94 -1.62 24.50 -22.29
N ASN A 95 -0.83 24.26 -21.25
CA ASN A 95 0.61 23.99 -21.30
C ASN A 95 1.44 25.09 -21.99
N GLY A 96 1.37 26.34 -21.54
CA GLY A 96 2.24 27.37 -22.12
C GLY A 96 2.04 28.75 -21.55
N LYS A 97 2.36 29.77 -22.37
CA LYS A 97 2.49 31.14 -21.89
C LYS A 97 1.71 32.14 -22.74
N PHE A 98 1.19 33.17 -22.08
CA PHE A 98 0.64 34.36 -22.71
C PHE A 98 1.42 35.62 -22.30
N ASP A 99 1.70 36.51 -23.26
CA ASP A 99 2.38 37.78 -23.02
C ASP A 99 1.60 38.95 -23.64
N SER A 100 1.25 39.93 -22.81
CA SER A 100 0.51 41.14 -23.23
C SER A 100 1.35 42.16 -23.99
N LYS A 101 2.66 41.91 -24.18
CA LYS A 101 3.64 42.82 -24.78
C LYS A 101 3.67 44.18 -24.10
N GLY A 102 3.59 44.19 -22.77
CA GLY A 102 3.51 45.39 -21.93
C GLY A 102 2.09 45.97 -21.78
N GLY A 103 1.08 45.30 -22.34
CA GLY A 103 -0.33 45.60 -22.17
C GLY A 103 -0.90 45.14 -20.81
N SER A 104 -2.19 45.39 -20.61
CA SER A 104 -2.87 45.07 -19.35
C SER A 104 -3.29 43.61 -19.24
N TYR A 105 -3.83 43.03 -20.32
CA TYR A 105 -4.31 41.67 -20.37
C TYR A 105 -3.53 40.88 -21.41
N ALA A 106 -2.99 39.73 -21.00
CA ALA A 106 -2.29 38.80 -21.88
C ALA A 106 -3.26 37.83 -22.55
N LEU A 107 -4.39 37.58 -21.90
CA LEU A 107 -5.43 36.67 -22.35
C LEU A 107 -6.79 37.31 -22.18
N PHE A 108 -7.62 37.26 -23.22
CA PHE A 108 -8.99 37.74 -23.22
C PHE A 108 -9.91 36.60 -23.69
N ILE A 109 -10.89 36.27 -22.86
CA ILE A 109 -11.89 35.24 -23.11
C ILE A 109 -13.27 35.89 -23.29
N GLY A 110 -13.86 35.69 -24.47
CA GLY A 110 -15.23 36.00 -24.84
C GLY A 110 -15.48 37.44 -25.31
N GLU A 111 -15.91 37.66 -26.55
CA GLU A 111 -16.52 38.93 -27.00
C GLU A 111 -18.05 38.75 -27.22
N ALA A 112 -18.46 37.52 -27.50
CA ALA A 112 -19.81 37.01 -27.57
C ALA A 112 -20.03 35.90 -26.53
N PRO A 113 -21.28 35.42 -26.29
CA PRO A 113 -21.55 34.36 -25.32
C PRO A 113 -20.61 33.17 -25.50
N THR A 114 -19.82 32.90 -24.47
CA THR A 114 -18.75 31.90 -24.43
C THR A 114 -19.01 30.96 -23.26
N GLN A 115 -18.73 29.66 -23.39
CA GLN A 115 -19.02 28.73 -22.30
C GLN A 115 -18.09 27.51 -22.24
N ASN A 116 -17.96 26.93 -21.05
CA ASN A 116 -17.21 25.68 -20.81
C ASN A 116 -15.75 25.82 -21.28
N VAL A 117 -15.05 26.77 -20.68
CA VAL A 117 -13.66 27.08 -21.01
C VAL A 117 -12.75 26.52 -19.93
N ILE A 118 -11.68 25.84 -20.31
CA ILE A 118 -10.64 25.40 -19.38
C ILE A 118 -9.31 26.03 -19.77
N LEU A 119 -8.69 26.73 -18.82
CA LEU A 119 -7.30 27.16 -18.90
C LEU A 119 -6.48 26.30 -17.91
N GLU A 120 -5.53 25.53 -18.43
CA GLU A 120 -4.80 24.54 -17.65
C GLU A 120 -3.28 24.66 -17.83
N ASN A 121 -2.51 24.77 -16.76
CA ASN A 121 -1.04 24.90 -16.83
C ASN A 121 -0.62 26.07 -17.75
N ILE A 122 -1.13 27.26 -17.43
CA ILE A 122 -0.92 28.48 -18.20
C ILE A 122 -0.18 29.51 -17.36
N LYS A 123 0.80 30.20 -17.95
CA LYS A 123 1.46 31.35 -17.31
C LYS A 123 1.21 32.62 -18.10
N THR A 124 0.90 33.73 -17.44
CA THR A 124 0.64 35.00 -18.12
C THR A 124 1.51 36.14 -17.58
N THR A 125 2.00 36.97 -18.51
CA THR A 125 2.56 38.30 -18.21
C THR A 125 1.57 39.35 -18.70
N GLY A 126 0.77 39.87 -17.79
CA GLY A 126 -0.50 40.54 -18.05
C GLY A 126 -1.67 39.74 -17.46
N GLY A 127 -2.75 40.42 -17.11
CA GLY A 127 -3.93 39.80 -16.52
C GLY A 127 -4.73 38.93 -17.50
N ILE A 128 -5.75 38.27 -16.97
CA ILE A 128 -6.78 37.56 -17.72
C ILE A 128 -8.08 38.37 -17.63
N ASN A 129 -8.64 38.71 -18.78
CA ASN A 129 -9.99 39.29 -18.88
C ASN A 129 -10.96 38.19 -19.33
N VAL A 130 -12.04 38.00 -18.58
CA VAL A 130 -13.13 37.10 -18.94
C VAL A 130 -14.41 37.91 -19.04
N TYR A 131 -15.02 37.94 -20.22
CA TYR A 131 -16.18 38.75 -20.55
C TYR A 131 -17.27 37.86 -21.16
N ASN A 132 -18.53 38.05 -20.75
CA ASN A 132 -19.70 37.34 -21.30
C ASN A 132 -19.51 35.82 -21.41
N SER A 133 -18.87 35.23 -20.40
CA SER A 133 -18.44 33.83 -20.43
C SER A 133 -18.92 33.03 -19.23
N ASN A 134 -19.53 31.88 -19.43
CA ASN A 134 -20.04 31.02 -18.36
C ASN A 134 -19.18 29.75 -18.18
N ASN A 135 -19.03 29.27 -16.94
CA ASN A 135 -18.25 28.06 -16.63
C ASN A 135 -16.81 28.11 -17.19
N VAL A 136 -16.07 29.13 -16.80
CA VAL A 136 -14.63 29.27 -17.10
C VAL A 136 -13.82 28.76 -15.92
N VAL A 137 -12.92 27.80 -16.14
CA VAL A 137 -12.11 27.17 -15.10
C VAL A 137 -10.63 27.51 -15.29
N LEU A 138 -9.99 28.02 -14.24
CA LEU A 138 -8.55 28.26 -14.18
C LEU A 138 -7.90 27.20 -13.29
N ARG A 139 -7.09 26.31 -13.86
CA ARG A 139 -6.37 25.26 -13.14
C ARG A 139 -4.88 25.38 -13.40
N ASP A 140 -4.07 25.43 -12.35
CA ASP A 140 -2.62 25.61 -12.47
C ASP A 140 -2.26 26.84 -13.33
N VAL A 141 -2.88 27.97 -13.03
CA VAL A 141 -2.70 29.22 -13.80
C VAL A 141 -1.89 30.24 -13.01
N ASP A 142 -0.72 30.59 -13.52
CA ASP A 142 0.14 31.61 -12.93
C ASP A 142 -0.03 32.95 -13.67
N VAL A 143 -0.64 33.93 -13.02
CA VAL A 143 -0.85 35.27 -13.56
C VAL A 143 0.03 36.30 -12.88
N THR A 144 0.74 37.08 -13.68
CA THR A 144 1.37 38.33 -13.23
C THR A 144 0.61 39.52 -13.83
N GLY A 145 -0.30 40.10 -13.05
CA GLY A 145 -1.04 41.30 -13.44
C GLY A 145 -0.11 42.49 -13.66
N THR A 146 -0.37 43.29 -14.70
CA THR A 146 0.42 44.47 -15.03
C THR A 146 -0.33 45.73 -14.60
N ASN A 147 -1.18 46.32 -15.45
CA ASN A 147 -1.76 47.64 -15.18
C ASN A 147 -3.07 47.61 -14.36
N TYR A 148 -3.83 46.50 -14.38
CA TYR A 148 -5.16 46.47 -13.77
C TYR A 148 -5.30 45.35 -12.76
N TYR A 149 -5.58 44.14 -13.23
CA TYR A 149 -5.91 42.98 -12.38
C TYR A 149 -5.10 41.77 -12.81
N ALA A 150 -4.93 40.81 -11.91
CA ALA A 150 -4.56 39.46 -12.32
C ALA A 150 -5.75 38.80 -13.03
N VAL A 151 -6.95 38.91 -12.46
CA VAL A 151 -8.19 38.41 -13.07
C VAL A 151 -9.27 39.48 -13.06
N TRP A 152 -9.91 39.70 -14.21
CA TRP A 152 -11.08 40.56 -14.38
C TRP A 152 -12.26 39.73 -14.87
N CYS A 153 -13.35 39.71 -14.11
CA CYS A 153 -14.62 39.08 -14.52
C CYS A 153 -15.61 40.16 -14.91
N ASP A 154 -15.99 40.20 -16.18
CA ASP A 154 -16.84 41.24 -16.75
C ASP A 154 -18.16 40.67 -17.28
N ALA A 155 -19.20 41.51 -17.29
CA ALA A 155 -20.51 41.28 -17.90
C ALA A 155 -21.04 39.83 -17.88
N GLY A 156 -21.72 39.41 -16.81
CA GLY A 156 -22.42 38.11 -16.78
C GLY A 156 -21.53 36.87 -16.71
N THR A 157 -20.27 37.03 -16.30
CA THR A 157 -19.28 35.94 -16.34
C THR A 157 -19.32 35.04 -15.10
N ASN A 158 -19.12 33.73 -15.26
CA ASN A 158 -18.90 32.78 -14.15
C ASN A 158 -17.52 32.12 -14.28
N VAL A 159 -16.65 32.37 -13.31
CA VAL A 159 -15.28 31.84 -13.27
C VAL A 159 -15.09 31.01 -12.00
N THR A 160 -14.35 29.90 -12.11
CA THR A 160 -13.84 29.12 -10.98
C THR A 160 -12.32 29.05 -11.07
N ILE A 161 -11.65 29.46 -10.00
CA ILE A 161 -10.20 29.26 -9.83
C ILE A 161 -10.02 28.00 -8.99
N GLU A 162 -9.39 26.98 -9.57
CA GLU A 162 -9.07 25.72 -8.90
C GLU A 162 -7.65 25.70 -8.32
N SER A 163 -6.70 26.40 -8.95
CA SER A 163 -5.31 26.49 -8.48
C SER A 163 -4.50 27.46 -9.34
N GLY A 164 -3.33 27.86 -8.83
CA GLY A 164 -2.39 28.72 -9.54
C GLY A 164 -1.87 29.85 -8.65
N THR A 165 -1.17 30.81 -9.25
CA THR A 165 -0.63 31.96 -8.54
C THR A 165 -1.08 33.27 -9.18
N PHE A 166 -1.70 34.16 -8.41
CA PHE A 166 -2.29 35.41 -8.93
C PHE A 166 -1.62 36.60 -8.27
N LYS A 167 -0.76 37.30 -9.02
CA LYS A 167 0.08 38.38 -8.51
C LYS A 167 -0.28 39.73 -9.10
N THR A 168 -0.20 40.76 -8.29
CA THR A 168 -0.23 42.15 -8.77
C THR A 168 1.18 42.64 -9.12
N SER A 169 1.23 43.75 -9.86
CA SER A 169 2.43 44.58 -9.96
C SER A 169 2.19 45.93 -9.28
N GLU A 170 3.24 46.74 -9.19
CA GLU A 170 3.17 48.12 -8.68
C GLU A 170 2.13 48.99 -9.41
N LYS A 171 1.84 48.69 -10.68
CA LYS A 171 0.86 49.43 -11.48
C LYS A 171 -0.56 48.90 -11.34
N SER A 172 -0.73 47.68 -10.85
CA SER A 172 -2.05 47.06 -10.72
C SER A 172 -2.95 47.86 -9.76
N ILE A 173 -4.25 47.75 -9.97
CA ILE A 173 -5.28 48.35 -9.13
C ILE A 173 -5.70 47.39 -8.02
N ALA A 174 -5.86 46.10 -8.33
CA ALA A 174 -6.16 45.03 -7.38
C ALA A 174 -5.72 43.67 -7.95
N ALA A 175 -5.71 42.59 -7.17
CA ALA A 175 -5.48 41.24 -7.72
C ALA A 175 -6.71 40.76 -8.52
N ILE A 176 -7.90 40.95 -7.97
CA ILE A 176 -9.18 40.51 -8.51
C ILE A 176 -10.08 41.73 -8.75
N GLY A 177 -10.79 41.75 -9.87
CA GLY A 177 -11.89 42.68 -10.07
C GLY A 177 -13.08 42.02 -10.76
N MET A 178 -14.28 42.46 -10.41
CA MET A 178 -15.53 41.92 -10.95
C MET A 178 -16.53 43.04 -11.24
N SER A 179 -17.17 42.99 -12.41
CA SER A 179 -18.29 43.87 -12.73
C SER A 179 -19.50 43.58 -11.83
N LYS A 180 -20.33 44.59 -11.57
CA LYS A 180 -21.49 44.46 -10.68
C LYS A 180 -22.59 43.54 -11.22
N ASN A 181 -22.70 43.39 -12.54
CA ASN A 181 -23.82 42.73 -13.18
C ASN A 181 -23.50 41.25 -13.45
N GLU A 182 -24.22 40.37 -12.76
CA GLU A 182 -24.32 38.92 -13.04
C GLU A 182 -22.99 38.15 -13.12
N SER A 183 -21.88 38.76 -12.66
CA SER A 183 -20.56 38.13 -12.64
C SER A 183 -20.35 37.39 -11.32
N SER A 184 -19.77 36.20 -11.34
CA SER A 184 -19.45 35.39 -10.16
C SER A 184 -18.05 34.78 -10.31
N LEU A 185 -17.33 34.69 -9.20
CA LEU A 185 -15.99 34.13 -9.12
C LEU A 185 -15.89 33.27 -7.86
N ASN A 186 -15.70 31.98 -8.04
CA ASN A 186 -15.43 31.04 -6.95
C ASN A 186 -13.93 30.74 -6.91
N ILE A 187 -13.32 30.83 -5.74
CA ILE A 187 -11.90 30.53 -5.53
C ILE A 187 -11.81 29.30 -4.64
N ASN A 188 -11.50 28.16 -5.22
CA ASN A 188 -11.38 26.89 -4.50
C ASN A 188 -10.00 26.74 -3.85
N ASP A 189 -8.95 27.19 -4.54
CA ASP A 189 -7.57 27.20 -4.07
C ASP A 189 -6.73 28.18 -4.89
N GLY A 190 -5.46 28.37 -4.53
CA GLY A 190 -4.50 29.23 -5.22
C GLY A 190 -3.70 30.13 -4.28
N ASN A 191 -2.64 30.72 -4.79
CA ASN A 191 -1.78 31.65 -4.06
C ASN A 191 -1.96 33.08 -4.59
N PHE A 192 -2.51 33.97 -3.78
CA PHE A 192 -2.81 35.35 -4.15
C PHE A 192 -1.82 36.30 -3.48
N ILE A 193 -1.10 37.05 -4.32
CA ILE A 193 -0.07 38.00 -3.89
C ILE A 193 -0.49 39.40 -4.33
N ALA A 194 -1.24 40.09 -3.47
CA ALA A 194 -1.74 41.43 -3.72
C ALA A 194 -0.68 42.51 -3.43
N GLY A 195 0.32 42.21 -2.61
CA GLY A 195 1.37 43.11 -2.19
C GLY A 195 0.79 44.33 -1.48
N SER A 196 1.11 45.53 -1.99
CA SER A 196 0.53 46.79 -1.48
C SER A 196 -0.83 47.15 -2.07
N LYS A 197 -1.39 46.28 -2.91
CA LYS A 197 -2.68 46.50 -3.58
C LYS A 197 -3.80 45.78 -2.83
N PRO A 198 -5.06 46.23 -2.98
CA PRO A 198 -6.21 45.45 -2.55
C PRO A 198 -6.23 44.05 -3.20
N LEU A 199 -6.64 43.04 -2.44
CA LEU A 199 -6.95 41.71 -2.97
C LEU A 199 -8.09 41.80 -4.00
N VAL A 200 -9.19 42.43 -3.60
CA VAL A 200 -10.38 42.65 -4.44
C VAL A 200 -10.59 44.13 -4.68
N LEU A 201 -10.99 44.48 -5.90
CA LEU A 201 -11.31 45.85 -6.30
C LEU A 201 -12.40 46.46 -5.40
N GLN A 202 -12.09 47.62 -4.82
CA GLN A 202 -12.96 48.32 -3.88
C GLN A 202 -13.98 49.22 -4.59
N GLY A 203 -15.15 49.42 -3.97
CA GLY A 203 -16.20 50.32 -4.45
C GLY A 203 -17.50 49.58 -4.80
N ASN A 204 -18.24 50.11 -5.79
CA ASN A 204 -19.52 49.53 -6.22
C ASN A 204 -19.31 48.42 -7.28
N TYR A 205 -18.64 47.35 -6.87
CA TYR A 205 -18.27 46.19 -7.67
C TYR A 205 -18.79 44.90 -7.02
N ASN A 206 -18.77 43.78 -7.76
CA ASN A 206 -19.05 42.48 -7.16
C ASN A 206 -17.78 41.91 -6.49
N VAL A 207 -17.94 40.88 -5.67
CA VAL A 207 -16.86 40.24 -4.91
C VAL A 207 -16.83 38.73 -5.13
N PRO A 208 -15.66 38.08 -4.99
CA PRO A 208 -15.57 36.63 -5.11
C PRO A 208 -16.14 35.93 -3.88
N VAL A 209 -16.33 34.62 -4.00
CA VAL A 209 -16.52 33.70 -2.86
C VAL A 209 -15.28 32.82 -2.76
N ILE A 210 -14.62 32.85 -1.60
CA ILE A 210 -13.37 32.12 -1.34
C ILE A 210 -13.66 30.89 -0.50
N HIS A 211 -13.41 29.71 -1.06
CA HIS A 211 -13.53 28.41 -0.40
C HIS A 211 -12.18 27.86 0.11
N GLY A 212 -11.06 28.42 -0.35
CA GLY A 212 -9.71 28.02 0.02
C GLY A 212 -8.63 28.88 -0.64
N GLY A 213 -7.36 28.58 -0.34
CA GLY A 213 -6.19 29.29 -0.88
C GLY A 213 -5.24 29.84 0.18
N SER A 214 -4.20 30.52 -0.30
CA SER A 214 -3.22 31.27 0.48
C SER A 214 -3.12 32.70 -0.04
N PHE A 215 -3.02 33.65 0.89
CA PHE A 215 -3.10 35.08 0.59
C PHE A 215 -2.01 35.83 1.36
N ASP A 216 -1.42 36.87 0.78
CA ASP A 216 -0.47 37.76 1.49
C ASP A 216 -1.13 38.90 2.27
N CYS A 217 -2.46 38.86 2.35
CA CYS A 217 -3.31 39.76 3.11
C CYS A 217 -4.58 39.03 3.56
N SER A 218 -5.30 39.59 4.54
CA SER A 218 -6.56 39.01 4.98
C SER A 218 -7.62 39.10 3.86
N ALA A 219 -8.23 37.96 3.58
CA ALA A 219 -9.34 37.74 2.66
C ALA A 219 -10.67 37.49 3.39
N LYS A 220 -10.74 37.77 4.69
CA LYS A 220 -11.89 37.46 5.57
C LYS A 220 -13.23 37.98 5.05
N ASP A 221 -13.22 39.12 4.36
CA ASP A 221 -14.42 39.78 3.83
C ASP A 221 -15.04 39.07 2.62
N TYR A 222 -14.38 38.03 2.09
CA TYR A 222 -14.75 37.34 0.84
C TYR A 222 -14.91 35.83 1.02
N LEU A 223 -14.89 35.33 2.25
CA LEU A 223 -14.91 33.90 2.53
C LEU A 223 -16.31 33.30 2.34
N ASP A 224 -16.32 32.04 1.94
CA ASP A 224 -17.47 31.16 2.14
C ASP A 224 -17.76 31.00 3.64
N ASP A 225 -19.04 31.01 4.00
CA ASP A 225 -19.49 30.93 5.39
C ASP A 225 -19.00 29.67 6.12
N SER A 226 -18.59 28.60 5.43
CA SER A 226 -18.04 27.41 6.07
C SER A 226 -16.64 27.62 6.67
N LEU A 227 -15.90 28.64 6.26
CA LEU A 227 -14.56 28.96 6.77
C LEU A 227 -14.68 29.83 8.02
N LYS A 228 -14.28 29.26 9.16
CA LYS A 228 -14.50 29.86 10.49
C LYS A 228 -13.24 30.43 11.13
N PHE A 229 -12.06 30.07 10.61
CA PHE A 229 -10.79 30.46 11.19
C PHE A 229 -9.81 30.92 10.10
N GLU A 230 -9.25 32.11 10.30
CA GLU A 230 -8.10 32.64 9.58
C GLU A 230 -6.83 32.31 10.36
N VAL A 231 -5.80 31.80 9.71
CA VAL A 231 -4.47 31.57 10.29
C VAL A 231 -3.50 32.49 9.60
N SER A 232 -2.97 33.47 10.34
CA SER A 232 -1.90 34.34 9.88
C SER A 232 -0.55 33.77 10.32
N THR A 233 0.36 33.53 9.39
CA THR A 233 1.71 33.01 9.65
C THR A 233 2.72 33.79 8.83
N SER A 234 3.60 34.55 9.50
CA SER A 234 4.62 35.37 8.83
C SER A 234 4.07 36.26 7.69
N GLY A 235 2.85 36.80 7.87
CA GLY A 235 2.18 37.65 6.87
C GLY A 235 1.43 36.93 5.75
N ASN A 236 1.41 35.59 5.75
CA ASN A 236 0.53 34.80 4.88
C ASN A 236 -0.71 34.36 5.64
N PHE A 237 -1.84 34.26 4.94
CA PHE A 237 -3.16 33.98 5.49
C PHE A 237 -3.75 32.74 4.81
N ASN A 238 -4.28 31.83 5.62
CA ASN A 238 -4.99 30.62 5.19
C ASN A 238 -6.27 30.45 6.01
N TYR A 239 -7.22 29.66 5.51
CA TYR A 239 -8.57 29.59 6.09
C TYR A 239 -9.01 28.15 6.31
N PHE A 240 -9.67 27.90 7.45
CA PHE A 240 -10.06 26.57 7.90
C PHE A 240 -11.48 26.55 8.45
N ARG A 241 -12.13 25.38 8.38
CA ARG A 241 -13.52 25.21 8.84
C ARG A 241 -13.59 24.97 10.34
N THR A 242 -12.57 24.32 10.89
CA THR A 242 -12.52 23.93 12.30
C THR A 242 -11.26 24.45 12.98
N ILE A 243 -11.32 24.59 14.30
CA ILE A 243 -10.17 25.01 15.09
C ILE A 243 -9.05 23.96 15.06
N ASP A 244 -9.41 22.68 15.00
CA ASP A 244 -8.44 21.57 14.94
C ASP A 244 -7.64 21.61 13.63
N GLU A 245 -8.30 21.88 12.49
CA GLU A 245 -7.63 22.10 11.20
C GLU A 245 -6.70 23.33 11.25
N ALA A 246 -7.17 24.44 11.81
CA ALA A 246 -6.37 25.67 11.94
C ALA A 246 -5.11 25.42 12.79
N ILE A 247 -5.25 24.65 13.87
CA ILE A 247 -4.15 24.26 14.75
C ILE A 247 -3.20 23.27 14.06
N GLU A 248 -3.69 22.29 13.31
CA GLU A 248 -2.85 21.35 12.55
C GLU A 248 -1.95 22.08 11.54
N ASN A 249 -2.40 23.24 11.03
CA ASN A 249 -1.71 24.06 10.04
C ASN A 249 -1.01 25.32 10.60
N SER A 250 -0.83 25.42 11.92
CA SER A 250 -0.17 26.55 12.57
C SER A 250 1.29 26.24 12.99
N THR A 251 2.13 27.26 13.09
CA THR A 251 3.48 27.23 13.68
C THR A 251 3.57 28.19 14.87
N SER A 252 4.73 28.31 15.52
CA SER A 252 4.87 29.16 16.73
C SER A 252 4.72 30.66 16.49
N ASP A 253 4.87 31.09 15.25
CA ASP A 253 4.64 32.45 14.78
C ASP A 253 3.22 32.66 14.22
N SER A 254 2.36 31.63 14.28
CA SER A 254 0.97 31.74 13.81
C SER A 254 0.06 32.42 14.83
N VAL A 255 -0.93 33.15 14.29
CA VAL A 255 -2.08 33.67 15.02
C VAL A 255 -3.34 33.16 14.34
N ILE A 256 -4.20 32.49 15.10
CA ILE A 256 -5.51 32.02 14.67
C ILE A 256 -6.57 33.05 15.07
N ILE A 257 -7.38 33.47 14.12
CA ILE A 257 -8.36 34.55 14.24
C ILE A 257 -9.73 34.01 13.80
N PRO A 258 -10.80 34.11 14.60
CA PRO A 258 -12.14 33.80 14.15
C PRO A 258 -12.54 34.70 12.97
N THR A 259 -13.20 34.15 11.95
CA THR A 259 -13.59 34.92 10.76
C THR A 259 -14.86 35.75 10.96
N ASP A 260 -15.55 35.61 12.09
CA ASP A 260 -16.75 36.41 12.37
C ASP A 260 -16.38 37.91 12.45
N SER A 261 -17.12 38.71 11.70
CA SER A 261 -16.77 40.06 11.21
C SER A 261 -16.59 41.16 12.27
N GLU A 262 -16.65 40.82 13.56
CA GLU A 262 -16.59 41.77 14.68
C GLU A 262 -15.34 41.57 15.57
N VAL A 263 -14.41 40.69 15.22
CA VAL A 263 -13.15 40.55 15.96
C VAL A 263 -12.19 41.67 15.59
N ASP A 264 -11.94 42.57 16.53
CA ASP A 264 -10.85 43.54 16.46
C ASP A 264 -9.55 42.88 16.93
N SER A 265 -8.66 42.58 15.99
CA SER A 265 -7.39 41.91 16.27
C SER A 265 -6.44 42.71 17.16
N GLU A 266 -6.67 44.02 17.33
CA GLU A 266 -5.85 44.86 18.21
C GLU A 266 -6.32 44.82 19.68
N THR A 267 -7.58 44.47 19.91
CA THR A 267 -8.19 44.53 21.26
C THR A 267 -8.74 43.19 21.77
N ALA A 268 -8.88 42.18 20.90
CA ALA A 268 -9.31 40.84 21.27
C ALA A 268 -8.36 40.19 22.29
N PHE A 269 -8.92 39.46 23.26
CA PHE A 269 -8.12 38.70 24.21
C PHE A 269 -7.37 37.56 23.51
N GLU A 270 -6.09 37.40 23.86
CA GLU A 270 -5.22 36.36 23.32
C GLU A 270 -5.19 35.14 24.25
N LEU A 271 -5.43 33.97 23.69
CA LEU A 271 -5.12 32.68 24.29
C LEU A 271 -3.85 32.10 23.67
N VAL A 272 -2.83 31.87 24.51
CA VAL A 272 -1.63 31.13 24.12
C VAL A 272 -1.78 29.67 24.51
N LEU A 273 -1.73 28.78 23.52
CA LEU A 273 -1.71 27.34 23.73
C LEU A 273 -0.27 26.83 23.73
N VAL A 274 0.19 26.28 24.85
CA VAL A 274 1.52 25.65 25.00
C VAL A 274 1.36 24.14 24.86
N PHE A 275 1.97 23.54 23.83
CA PHE A 275 1.72 22.14 23.47
C PHE A 275 2.38 21.14 24.42
N ASN A 276 3.41 21.54 25.17
CA ASN A 276 4.05 20.74 26.21
C ASN A 276 4.37 19.28 25.78
N ASP A 277 4.76 19.11 24.53
CA ASP A 277 5.06 17.83 23.88
C ASP A 277 6.57 17.63 23.66
N GLY A 278 7.38 18.49 24.28
CA GLY A 278 8.84 18.54 24.11
C GLY A 278 9.31 19.39 22.93
N THR A 279 8.41 19.91 22.08
CA THR A 279 8.79 20.75 20.93
C THR A 279 8.91 22.23 21.26
N ASN A 280 8.44 22.65 22.45
CA ASN A 280 8.25 24.05 22.84
C ASN A 280 7.33 24.84 21.88
N ARG A 281 6.50 24.14 21.09
CA ARG A 281 5.52 24.78 20.21
C ARG A 281 4.45 25.50 21.03
N THR A 282 4.15 26.72 20.60
CA THR A 282 3.05 27.54 21.11
C THR A 282 2.18 27.97 19.94
N VAL A 283 0.89 28.21 20.12
CA VAL A 283 0.07 28.86 19.07
C VAL A 283 -0.84 29.89 19.74
N LYS A 284 -1.02 31.04 19.08
CA LYS A 284 -1.90 32.11 19.55
C LYS A 284 -3.27 32.00 18.92
N LEU A 285 -4.31 32.12 19.72
CA LEU A 285 -5.70 32.15 19.28
C LEU A 285 -6.33 33.43 19.81
N LEU A 286 -7.01 34.19 18.96
CA LEU A 286 -7.82 35.33 19.40
C LEU A 286 -9.21 34.86 19.79
N ALA A 287 -9.74 35.45 20.85
CA ALA A 287 -11.14 35.32 21.22
C ALA A 287 -12.07 35.96 20.19
N ASP A 288 -13.29 35.43 20.09
CA ASP A 288 -14.34 36.11 19.35
C ASP A 288 -14.78 37.41 20.03
N LYS A 289 -15.74 38.11 19.41
CA LYS A 289 -16.28 39.38 19.89
C LYS A 289 -16.90 39.32 21.29
N GLU A 290 -17.31 38.14 21.74
CA GLU A 290 -17.89 37.90 23.07
C GLU A 290 -16.83 37.46 24.08
N GLY A 291 -15.56 37.39 23.66
CA GLY A 291 -14.44 36.90 24.46
C GLY A 291 -14.33 35.37 24.47
N ASN A 292 -15.08 34.65 23.64
CA ASN A 292 -15.10 33.19 23.68
C ASN A 292 -14.00 32.56 22.79
N VAL A 293 -13.44 31.45 23.26
CA VAL A 293 -12.53 30.58 22.49
C VAL A 293 -12.94 29.13 22.67
N THR A 294 -13.09 28.41 21.57
CA THR A 294 -13.27 26.94 21.58
C THR A 294 -11.91 26.26 21.54
N LEU A 295 -11.66 25.39 22.52
CA LEU A 295 -10.36 24.74 22.69
C LEU A 295 -10.19 23.57 21.70
N PRO A 296 -9.03 23.46 21.02
CA PRO A 296 -8.81 22.42 20.02
C PRO A 296 -8.53 21.05 20.64
N GLU A 297 -8.81 20.01 19.88
CA GLU A 297 -8.21 18.69 20.07
C GLU A 297 -6.85 18.64 19.35
N ILE A 298 -5.82 18.17 20.05
CA ILE A 298 -4.47 18.05 19.49
C ILE A 298 -3.96 16.63 19.62
N SER A 299 -2.99 16.28 18.78
CA SER A 299 -2.29 14.99 18.84
C SER A 299 -0.79 15.20 18.87
N MET A 300 -0.08 14.28 19.52
CA MET A 300 1.37 14.26 19.53
C MET A 300 1.86 13.32 18.44
N ASN A 301 3.00 13.64 17.83
CA ASN A 301 3.68 12.74 16.89
C ASN A 301 4.33 11.50 17.57
N ASN A 302 4.20 11.38 18.89
CA ASN A 302 4.64 10.24 19.68
C ASN A 302 3.44 9.35 20.04
N TYR A 303 3.47 8.10 19.58
CA TYR A 303 2.38 7.15 19.80
C TYR A 303 2.17 6.76 21.26
N GLY A 304 3.11 7.04 22.16
CA GLY A 304 3.01 6.69 23.57
C GLY A 304 2.08 7.57 24.41
N TYR A 305 1.46 8.61 23.84
CA TYR A 305 0.67 9.58 24.59
C TYR A 305 -0.63 9.97 23.87
N THR A 306 -1.66 10.26 24.67
CA THR A 306 -2.90 10.91 24.21
C THR A 306 -3.04 12.28 24.86
N PHE A 307 -3.67 13.20 24.14
CA PHE A 307 -4.08 14.47 24.71
C PHE A 307 -5.13 14.23 25.80
N ALA A 308 -4.96 14.88 26.96
CA ALA A 308 -5.84 14.71 28.11
C ALA A 308 -6.71 15.96 28.34
N SER A 309 -6.10 17.15 28.34
CA SER A 309 -6.77 18.43 28.62
C SER A 309 -5.83 19.61 28.37
N TRP A 310 -6.42 20.79 28.26
CA TRP A 310 -5.74 22.08 28.41
C TRP A 310 -5.85 22.53 29.86
N ASN A 311 -4.75 22.93 30.49
CA ASN A 311 -4.75 23.36 31.88
C ASN A 311 -4.19 24.77 32.05
N ASP A 312 -4.76 25.53 32.99
CA ASP A 312 -4.09 26.65 33.64
C ASP A 312 -3.65 26.23 35.06
N GLU A 313 -3.24 27.18 35.90
CA GLU A 313 -2.81 26.91 37.28
C GLU A 313 -3.93 26.37 38.19
N ALA A 314 -5.20 26.60 37.86
CA ALA A 314 -6.35 26.32 38.72
C ALA A 314 -7.36 25.32 38.13
N ASN A 315 -7.44 25.23 36.80
CA ASN A 315 -8.53 24.58 36.06
C ASN A 315 -7.99 23.66 34.96
N SER A 316 -8.83 22.69 34.59
CA SER A 316 -8.60 21.76 33.50
C SER A 316 -9.79 21.75 32.55
N TYR A 317 -9.51 21.87 31.26
CA TYR A 317 -10.50 22.01 30.19
C TYR A 317 -10.32 20.91 29.15
N LYS A 318 -11.41 20.29 28.72
CA LYS A 318 -11.38 19.29 27.64
C LYS A 318 -11.37 19.98 26.27
N ALA A 319 -10.83 19.30 25.25
CA ALA A 319 -11.03 19.71 23.86
C ALA A 319 -12.53 19.88 23.55
N GLY A 320 -12.86 20.83 22.68
CA GLY A 320 -14.23 21.22 22.36
C GLY A 320 -14.92 22.10 23.42
N THR A 321 -14.30 22.33 24.58
CA THR A 321 -14.85 23.27 25.57
C THR A 321 -14.69 24.70 25.06
N THR A 322 -15.76 25.49 25.11
CA THR A 322 -15.68 26.94 24.93
C THR A 322 -15.43 27.62 26.27
N ILE A 323 -14.42 28.48 26.33
CA ILE A 323 -14.10 29.31 27.50
C ILE A 323 -14.28 30.78 27.15
N THR A 324 -14.73 31.58 28.10
CA THR A 324 -14.80 33.04 27.97
C THR A 324 -13.57 33.68 28.63
N LEU A 325 -12.81 34.43 27.86
CA LEU A 325 -11.66 35.19 28.32
C LEU A 325 -12.10 36.57 28.81
N THR A 326 -11.61 36.96 29.98
CA THR A 326 -11.74 38.33 30.52
C THR A 326 -10.41 39.07 30.55
N GLU A 327 -9.32 38.37 30.20
CA GLU A 327 -7.95 38.83 30.07
C GLU A 327 -7.18 37.82 29.22
N ASN A 328 -5.97 38.19 28.77
CA ASN A 328 -5.09 37.27 28.04
C ASN A 328 -4.74 36.06 28.91
N LYS A 329 -4.72 34.87 28.31
CA LYS A 329 -4.58 33.62 29.04
C LYS A 329 -3.58 32.69 28.38
N THR A 330 -2.95 31.84 29.17
CA THR A 330 -2.12 30.74 28.67
C THR A 330 -2.68 29.42 29.17
N LEU A 331 -2.79 28.44 28.28
CA LEU A 331 -3.12 27.06 28.62
C LEU A 331 -2.02 26.12 28.17
N THR A 332 -1.70 25.16 29.03
CA THR A 332 -0.67 24.15 28.76
C THR A 332 -1.33 22.79 28.58
N ALA A 333 -1.05 22.14 27.46
CA ALA A 333 -1.52 20.80 27.18
C ALA A 333 -1.00 19.80 28.22
N GLN A 334 -1.89 18.91 28.63
CA GLN A 334 -1.58 17.77 29.47
C GLN A 334 -1.70 16.49 28.64
N TRP A 335 -0.72 15.61 28.81
CA TRP A 335 -0.62 14.37 28.07
C TRP A 335 -0.74 13.19 29.03
N LYS A 336 -1.58 12.22 28.66
CA LYS A 336 -1.68 10.94 29.36
C LYS A 336 -0.84 9.93 28.58
N LYS A 337 0.13 9.29 29.25
CA LYS A 337 0.87 8.18 28.68
C LYS A 337 -0.07 6.97 28.51
N TYR A 338 -0.03 6.32 27.35
CA TYR A 338 -0.69 5.04 27.15
C TYR A 338 0.01 3.94 27.96
N VAL A 339 -0.76 2.91 28.30
CA VAL A 339 -0.21 1.69 28.87
C VAL A 339 0.48 0.92 27.77
N THR A 340 1.74 0.56 28.01
CA THR A 340 2.55 -0.26 27.10
C THR A 340 2.77 -1.63 27.71
N GLU A 341 2.46 -2.67 26.96
CA GLU A 341 2.73 -4.06 27.30
C GLU A 341 3.96 -4.55 26.54
N TYR A 342 4.90 -5.15 27.27
CA TYR A 342 6.05 -5.84 26.68
C TYR A 342 5.72 -7.30 26.45
N ILE A 343 5.88 -7.79 25.22
CA ILE A 343 5.65 -9.18 24.84
C ILE A 343 6.99 -9.82 24.44
N PRO A 344 7.52 -10.77 25.24
CA PRO A 344 8.78 -11.42 24.92
C PRO A 344 8.65 -12.33 23.71
N SER A 345 9.77 -12.59 23.02
CA SER A 345 9.80 -13.54 21.91
C SER A 345 9.44 -14.94 22.38
N LYS A 346 8.61 -15.64 21.61
CA LYS A 346 8.28 -17.06 21.80
C LYS A 346 8.74 -17.83 20.58
N ALA A 347 9.61 -18.81 20.76
CA ALA A 347 10.04 -19.67 19.67
C ALA A 347 8.85 -20.48 19.11
N PRO A 348 8.76 -20.66 17.78
CA PRO A 348 7.76 -21.55 17.18
C PRO A 348 8.05 -23.02 17.55
N THR A 349 7.01 -23.84 17.56
CA THR A 349 7.11 -25.29 17.66
C THR A 349 6.76 -25.93 16.31
N CYS A 350 6.77 -27.27 16.22
CA CYS A 350 6.30 -27.96 15.01
C CYS A 350 4.84 -27.65 14.65
N VAL A 351 4.02 -27.30 15.64
CA VAL A 351 2.56 -27.12 15.46
C VAL A 351 2.09 -25.70 15.76
N ASP A 352 2.71 -25.02 16.73
CA ASP A 352 2.31 -23.69 17.14
C ASP A 352 3.26 -22.65 16.55
N ALA A 353 2.69 -21.58 16.01
CA ALA A 353 3.46 -20.39 15.67
C ALA A 353 4.08 -19.77 16.94
N GLY A 354 5.25 -19.18 16.74
CA GLY A 354 5.91 -18.31 17.70
C GLY A 354 5.63 -16.84 17.41
N ASN A 355 6.35 -15.97 18.11
CA ASN A 355 6.39 -14.55 17.84
C ASN A 355 7.77 -13.97 18.09
N ILE A 356 8.09 -12.87 17.42
CA ILE A 356 9.24 -12.04 17.79
C ILE A 356 8.93 -11.26 19.08
N GLU A 357 9.93 -10.64 19.67
CA GLU A 357 9.73 -9.67 20.76
C GLU A 357 9.07 -8.39 20.22
N TYR A 358 8.09 -7.84 20.95
CA TYR A 358 7.42 -6.58 20.57
C TYR A 358 6.78 -5.86 21.76
N TRP A 359 6.39 -4.60 21.55
CA TRP A 359 5.62 -3.76 22.48
C TRP A 359 4.23 -3.49 21.91
N TYR A 360 3.23 -3.48 22.78
CA TYR A 360 1.82 -3.34 22.42
C TYR A 360 1.15 -2.24 23.23
N LEU A 361 0.34 -1.40 22.58
CA LEU A 361 -0.52 -0.39 23.21
C LEU A 361 -1.98 -0.86 23.11
N PRO A 362 -2.55 -1.48 24.17
CA PRO A 362 -3.89 -2.05 24.11
C PRO A 362 -5.00 -1.04 23.82
N GLU A 363 -4.83 0.19 24.30
CA GLU A 363 -5.84 1.25 24.24
C GLU A 363 -6.09 1.75 22.80
N ILE A 364 -5.10 1.59 21.92
CA ILE A 364 -5.18 2.02 20.50
C ILE A 364 -4.87 0.89 19.52
N ASN A 365 -4.69 -0.34 20.02
CA ASN A 365 -4.38 -1.56 19.25
C ASN A 365 -3.20 -1.36 18.27
N MET A 366 -2.05 -0.90 18.80
CA MET A 366 -0.84 -0.65 18.01
C MET A 366 0.35 -1.49 18.51
N TYR A 367 1.17 -1.96 17.56
CA TYR A 367 2.32 -2.84 17.79
C TYR A 367 3.62 -2.14 17.38
N PHE A 368 4.68 -2.35 18.14
CA PHE A 368 5.98 -1.71 17.94
C PHE A 368 7.12 -2.69 18.14
N LYS A 369 8.19 -2.51 17.35
CA LYS A 369 9.41 -3.31 17.44
C LYS A 369 10.35 -2.84 18.56
N ASP A 370 10.13 -1.66 19.11
CA ASP A 370 10.99 -1.02 20.10
C ASP A 370 10.19 -0.41 21.26
N GLU A 371 10.82 -0.38 22.44
CA GLU A 371 10.25 0.21 23.67
C GLU A 371 9.95 1.71 23.54
N ALA A 372 10.69 2.42 22.68
CA ALA A 372 10.49 3.84 22.45
C ALA A 372 9.28 4.14 21.53
N LEU A 373 8.59 3.12 21.02
CA LEU A 373 7.38 3.22 20.21
C LEU A 373 7.61 3.98 18.90
N THR A 374 8.80 3.85 18.31
CA THR A 374 9.19 4.58 17.09
C THR A 374 9.02 3.76 15.81
N GLN A 375 9.08 2.43 15.90
CA GLN A 375 8.97 1.49 14.79
C GLN A 375 7.64 0.74 14.86
N LYS A 376 6.58 1.36 14.29
CA LYS A 376 5.27 0.72 14.16
C LYS A 376 5.36 -0.51 13.25
N MET A 377 4.67 -1.58 13.63
CA MET A 377 4.47 -2.81 12.84
C MET A 377 2.99 -3.25 12.88
N GLU A 378 2.63 -4.20 12.02
CA GLU A 378 1.33 -4.85 12.08
C GLU A 378 1.41 -6.14 12.91
N PHE A 379 0.29 -6.61 13.45
CA PHE A 379 0.27 -7.84 14.25
C PHE A 379 0.83 -9.05 13.49
N SER A 380 0.60 -9.15 12.18
CA SER A 380 1.13 -10.23 11.33
C SER A 380 2.66 -10.27 11.30
N ASP A 381 3.31 -9.12 11.41
CA ASP A 381 4.78 -9.01 11.42
C ASP A 381 5.37 -9.57 12.73
N THR A 382 4.54 -9.72 13.77
CA THR A 382 4.97 -10.34 15.02
C THR A 382 5.09 -11.86 14.90
N ILE A 383 4.39 -12.48 13.95
CA ILE A 383 4.18 -13.93 13.90
C ILE A 383 5.38 -14.63 13.26
N VAL A 384 5.92 -15.62 13.98
CA VAL A 384 6.91 -16.56 13.43
C VAL A 384 6.18 -17.87 13.15
N SER A 385 6.12 -18.29 11.88
CA SER A 385 5.38 -19.50 11.49
C SER A 385 5.85 -20.73 12.24
N ALA A 386 4.92 -21.68 12.47
CA ALA A 386 5.27 -22.99 13.01
C ALA A 386 6.33 -23.66 12.12
N LEU A 387 7.24 -24.43 12.73
CA LEU A 387 8.33 -25.10 12.02
C LEU A 387 7.84 -26.17 11.03
N GLY A 388 6.60 -26.66 11.24
CA GLY A 388 6.12 -27.86 10.60
C GLY A 388 6.78 -29.12 11.16
N HIS A 389 6.32 -30.28 10.67
CA HIS A 389 6.96 -31.55 10.96
C HIS A 389 8.02 -31.88 9.90
N GLN A 390 9.17 -32.37 10.37
CA GLN A 390 10.23 -32.91 9.52
C GLN A 390 10.35 -34.40 9.84
N PHE A 391 9.61 -35.22 9.11
CA PHE A 391 9.54 -36.66 9.36
C PHE A 391 10.77 -37.38 8.78
N VAL A 392 11.36 -38.26 9.59
CA VAL A 392 12.39 -39.22 9.18
C VAL A 392 11.95 -40.58 9.71
N ASN A 393 11.77 -41.55 8.80
CA ASN A 393 11.27 -42.90 9.11
C ASN A 393 10.01 -42.89 9.99
N GLY A 394 9.03 -42.05 9.63
CA GLY A 394 7.75 -41.96 10.32
C GLY A 394 7.76 -41.23 11.66
N VAL A 395 8.84 -40.55 12.04
CA VAL A 395 8.92 -39.77 13.29
C VAL A 395 9.51 -38.39 13.03
N CYS A 396 8.88 -37.34 13.57
CA CYS A 396 9.38 -35.98 13.44
C CYS A 396 10.72 -35.85 14.17
N SER A 397 11.76 -35.43 13.45
CA SER A 397 13.12 -35.30 13.99
C SER A 397 13.20 -34.32 15.17
N VAL A 398 12.34 -33.28 15.14
CA VAL A 398 12.28 -32.20 16.13
C VAL A 398 11.43 -32.57 17.36
N CYS A 399 10.15 -32.93 17.17
CA CYS A 399 9.21 -33.12 18.28
C CYS A 399 8.87 -34.57 18.64
N LYS A 400 9.43 -35.55 17.91
CA LYS A 400 9.23 -36.99 18.10
C LYS A 400 7.80 -37.50 17.91
N LYS A 401 6.90 -36.67 17.38
CA LYS A 401 5.55 -37.10 16.99
C LYS A 401 5.64 -38.04 15.78
N SER A 402 4.90 -39.14 15.81
CA SER A 402 4.78 -40.04 14.66
C SER A 402 4.03 -39.38 13.52
N ASP A 403 4.46 -39.66 12.30
CA ASP A 403 3.73 -39.35 11.08
C ASP A 403 2.48 -40.24 11.04
N PRO A 404 1.25 -39.67 11.04
CA PRO A 404 0.03 -40.46 11.01
C PRO A 404 -0.14 -41.27 9.71
N ASP A 405 0.55 -40.89 8.64
CA ASP A 405 0.44 -41.56 7.34
C ASP A 405 1.53 -42.62 7.12
N TYR A 406 2.57 -42.65 7.97
CA TYR A 406 3.66 -43.63 7.91
C TYR A 406 3.27 -44.93 8.62
N LYS A 407 3.21 -46.04 7.87
CA LYS A 407 2.70 -47.33 8.36
C LYS A 407 3.51 -48.52 7.89
N GLU A 408 3.24 -49.66 8.48
CA GLU A 408 3.81 -50.94 8.07
C GLU A 408 3.13 -51.48 6.81
N TYR A 409 3.91 -52.10 5.93
CA TYR A 409 3.46 -52.80 4.74
C TYR A 409 4.02 -54.21 4.71
N GLU A 410 3.20 -55.15 4.24
CA GLU A 410 3.63 -56.53 4.01
C GLU A 410 4.57 -56.59 2.79
N VAL A 411 5.63 -57.38 2.89
CA VAL A 411 6.48 -57.71 1.74
C VAL A 411 5.68 -58.55 0.72
N THR A 412 5.88 -58.31 -0.57
CA THR A 412 5.18 -59.04 -1.65
C THR A 412 5.80 -60.39 -1.94
N HIS A 413 7.11 -60.57 -1.65
CA HIS A 413 7.83 -61.83 -1.71
C HIS A 413 9.14 -61.77 -0.93
N GLY A 414 9.75 -62.93 -0.65
CA GLY A 414 11.03 -63.02 0.07
C GLY A 414 10.88 -63.18 1.59
N ASN A 415 9.66 -63.18 2.13
CA ASN A 415 9.43 -63.41 3.55
C ASN A 415 9.86 -64.80 4.00
N GLY A 416 10.63 -64.87 5.09
CA GLY A 416 11.12 -66.13 5.66
C GLY A 416 12.18 -66.82 4.80
N SER A 417 12.82 -66.12 3.87
CA SER A 417 13.83 -66.70 2.97
C SER A 417 14.99 -67.30 3.75
N ILE A 418 15.45 -68.48 3.32
CA ILE A 418 16.62 -69.16 3.91
C ILE A 418 17.81 -68.98 2.97
N TRP A 419 18.90 -68.45 3.49
CA TRP A 419 20.18 -68.37 2.81
C TRP A 419 21.17 -69.35 3.44
N ASN A 420 21.80 -70.19 2.62
CA ASN A 420 22.76 -71.19 3.09
C ASN A 420 24.18 -70.66 2.93
N LYS A 421 25.02 -70.82 3.95
CA LYS A 421 26.44 -70.41 3.90
C LYS A 421 27.17 -71.02 2.70
N GLY A 422 28.01 -70.23 2.05
CA GLY A 422 28.69 -70.58 0.80
C GLY A 422 27.87 -70.37 -0.48
N SER A 423 26.61 -69.90 -0.40
CA SER A 423 25.84 -69.50 -1.59
C SER A 423 26.39 -68.21 -2.20
N ASN A 424 26.48 -68.14 -3.53
CA ASN A 424 26.85 -66.92 -4.26
C ASN A 424 25.63 -66.07 -4.67
N VAL A 425 24.41 -66.54 -4.39
CA VAL A 425 23.16 -65.84 -4.71
C VAL A 425 22.62 -65.18 -3.46
N GLY A 426 22.28 -63.89 -3.56
CA GLY A 426 21.66 -63.11 -2.48
C GLY A 426 20.18 -63.43 -2.24
N ILE A 427 19.51 -62.65 -1.39
CA ILE A 427 18.06 -62.75 -1.15
C ILE A 427 17.39 -61.54 -1.81
N SER A 428 16.30 -61.80 -2.55
CA SER A 428 15.45 -60.77 -3.15
C SER A 428 14.14 -60.63 -2.38
N ILE A 429 13.89 -59.44 -1.84
CA ILE A 429 12.68 -59.07 -1.08
C ILE A 429 11.87 -58.08 -1.91
N GLY A 430 10.60 -58.39 -2.14
CA GLY A 430 9.69 -57.54 -2.89
C GLY A 430 8.89 -56.65 -1.94
N ILE A 431 8.71 -55.39 -2.31
CA ILE A 431 7.85 -54.46 -1.59
C ILE A 431 6.69 -53.99 -2.48
N PRO A 432 5.53 -53.65 -1.89
CA PRO A 432 4.40 -53.16 -2.66
C PRO A 432 4.67 -51.75 -3.19
N SER A 433 4.21 -51.43 -4.40
CA SER A 433 4.51 -50.16 -5.07
C SER A 433 4.07 -48.91 -4.28
N GLU A 434 3.01 -49.05 -3.49
CA GLU A 434 2.41 -48.00 -2.67
C GLU A 434 3.27 -47.57 -1.47
N ILE A 435 4.24 -48.38 -1.03
CA ILE A 435 5.18 -48.01 0.04
C ILE A 435 6.14 -46.89 -0.39
N GLY A 436 6.26 -46.66 -1.71
CA GLY A 436 7.11 -45.64 -2.30
C GLY A 436 8.57 -46.06 -2.43
N SER A 437 9.44 -45.07 -2.60
CA SER A 437 10.87 -45.32 -2.83
C SER A 437 11.57 -45.76 -1.54
N VAL A 438 12.44 -46.77 -1.63
CA VAL A 438 13.27 -47.23 -0.52
C VAL A 438 14.26 -46.15 -0.12
N THR A 439 14.26 -45.79 1.17
CA THR A 439 15.18 -44.83 1.76
C THR A 439 16.32 -45.52 2.49
N ASN A 440 16.03 -46.65 3.16
CA ASN A 440 17.03 -47.39 3.93
C ASN A 440 16.67 -48.89 4.06
N VAL A 441 17.68 -49.75 4.20
CA VAL A 441 17.52 -51.19 4.49
C VAL A 441 18.43 -51.57 5.64
N THR A 442 17.89 -52.26 6.65
CA THR A 442 18.65 -52.74 7.81
C THR A 442 18.51 -54.25 8.00
N ILE A 443 19.52 -54.87 8.62
CA ILE A 443 19.45 -56.23 9.16
C ILE A 443 19.76 -56.16 10.67
N ASP A 444 18.82 -56.60 11.51
CA ASP A 444 18.86 -56.47 12.97
C ASP A 444 19.23 -55.05 13.43
N GLY A 445 18.73 -54.04 12.71
CA GLY A 445 19.00 -52.62 12.97
C GLY A 445 20.33 -52.10 12.44
N VAL A 446 21.20 -52.94 11.85
CA VAL A 446 22.44 -52.52 11.19
C VAL A 446 22.13 -52.06 9.76
N GLU A 447 22.51 -50.82 9.44
CA GLU A 447 22.29 -50.21 8.13
C GLU A 447 23.17 -50.82 7.03
N LEU A 448 22.56 -51.12 5.88
CA LEU A 448 23.24 -51.61 4.69
C LEU A 448 23.54 -50.47 3.71
N VAL A 449 24.62 -50.61 2.93
CA VAL A 449 25.02 -49.60 1.93
C VAL A 449 24.45 -49.93 0.54
N ASN A 450 23.59 -49.07 0.00
CA ASN A 450 23.05 -49.23 -1.36
C ASN A 450 24.17 -49.22 -2.43
N GLY A 451 24.08 -50.11 -3.42
CA GLY A 451 25.07 -50.31 -4.48
C GLY A 451 26.29 -51.15 -4.07
N LYS A 452 26.44 -51.45 -2.78
CA LYS A 452 27.50 -52.31 -2.24
C LYS A 452 26.92 -53.56 -1.57
N ASP A 453 26.03 -53.37 -0.60
CA ASP A 453 25.46 -54.44 0.22
C ASP A 453 24.10 -54.90 -0.33
N TYR A 454 23.36 -54.02 -1.02
CA TYR A 454 22.13 -54.36 -1.71
C TYR A 454 21.92 -53.48 -2.96
N SER A 455 21.02 -53.90 -3.85
CA SER A 455 20.55 -53.13 -5.00
C SER A 455 19.02 -53.13 -5.09
N ILE A 456 18.44 -52.10 -5.70
CA ILE A 456 17.00 -51.97 -5.89
C ILE A 456 16.68 -51.94 -7.38
N GLU A 457 15.79 -52.82 -7.83
CA GLU A 457 15.29 -52.83 -9.21
C GLU A 457 13.79 -53.16 -9.22
N ASN A 458 12.96 -52.29 -9.81
CA ASN A 458 11.51 -52.49 -9.97
C ASN A 458 10.75 -52.88 -8.69
N GLY A 459 11.11 -52.29 -7.54
CA GLY A 459 10.46 -52.61 -6.25
C GLY A 459 10.96 -53.90 -5.59
N ILE A 460 12.08 -54.46 -6.10
CA ILE A 460 12.75 -55.63 -5.53
C ILE A 460 14.10 -55.20 -4.96
N ILE A 461 14.28 -55.44 -3.67
CA ILE A 461 15.52 -55.22 -2.93
C ILE A 461 16.30 -56.53 -2.95
N THR A 462 17.46 -56.56 -3.59
CA THR A 462 18.35 -57.72 -3.60
C THR A 462 19.54 -57.45 -2.69
N ILE A 463 19.62 -58.16 -1.57
CA ILE A 463 20.73 -58.07 -0.61
C ILE A 463 21.80 -59.09 -1.02
N ASN A 464 23.04 -58.63 -1.15
CA ASN A 464 24.16 -59.40 -1.68
C ASN A 464 24.60 -60.51 -0.71
N ALA A 465 25.02 -61.66 -1.27
CA ALA A 465 25.48 -62.82 -0.51
C ALA A 465 26.60 -62.50 0.50
N ASP A 466 27.51 -61.58 0.14
CA ASP A 466 28.63 -61.14 0.99
C ASP A 466 28.19 -60.48 2.30
N VAL A 467 26.94 -60.00 2.38
CA VAL A 467 26.37 -59.48 3.63
C VAL A 467 26.08 -60.65 4.57
N PHE A 468 25.45 -61.70 4.06
CA PHE A 468 25.02 -62.87 4.83
C PHE A 468 26.16 -63.79 5.26
N GLU A 469 27.22 -63.92 4.46
CA GLU A 469 28.37 -64.78 4.79
C GLU A 469 29.05 -64.36 6.10
N LYS A 470 28.98 -63.06 6.43
CA LYS A 470 29.54 -62.46 7.65
C LYS A 470 28.66 -62.68 8.89
N LEU A 471 27.43 -63.14 8.72
CA LEU A 471 26.49 -63.40 9.80
C LEU A 471 26.63 -64.85 10.28
N ASP A 472 26.33 -65.09 11.56
CA ASP A 472 26.25 -66.44 12.12
C ASP A 472 24.96 -67.14 11.68
N ALA A 473 24.87 -68.46 11.86
CA ALA A 473 23.62 -69.17 11.60
C ALA A 473 22.54 -68.74 12.61
N GLY A 474 21.37 -68.34 12.12
CA GLY A 474 20.32 -67.75 12.94
C GLY A 474 19.23 -67.07 12.13
N GLN A 475 18.20 -66.57 12.82
CA GLN A 475 17.14 -65.75 12.23
C GLN A 475 17.48 -64.27 12.42
N TYR A 476 17.27 -63.48 11.37
CA TYR A 476 17.54 -62.05 11.34
C TYR A 476 16.30 -61.31 10.83
N THR A 477 16.05 -60.11 11.38
CA THR A 477 14.99 -59.21 10.93
C THR A 477 15.55 -58.22 9.92
N VAL A 478 14.89 -58.12 8.77
CA VAL A 478 15.17 -57.12 7.74
C VAL A 478 14.09 -56.05 7.78
N ILE A 479 14.46 -54.78 7.90
CA ILE A 479 13.52 -53.65 7.80
C ILE A 479 13.87 -52.81 6.59
N ILE A 480 12.90 -52.62 5.70
CA ILE A 480 13.01 -51.77 4.52
C ILE A 480 12.20 -50.51 4.80
N PHE A 481 12.90 -49.40 5.08
CA PHE A 481 12.29 -48.08 5.22
C PHE A 481 12.09 -47.48 3.83
N SER A 482 10.91 -46.93 3.59
CA SER A 482 10.54 -46.27 2.34
C SER A 482 9.80 -44.96 2.63
N GLU A 483 9.47 -44.22 1.57
CA GLU A 483 8.81 -42.91 1.62
C GLU A 483 7.51 -42.90 2.43
N ASN A 484 6.62 -43.88 2.22
CA ASN A 484 5.27 -43.89 2.82
C ASN A 484 5.13 -44.89 3.98
N GLY A 485 6.21 -45.55 4.39
CA GLY A 485 6.14 -46.61 5.39
C GLY A 485 7.38 -47.49 5.45
N TYR A 486 7.26 -48.58 6.18
CA TYR A 486 8.32 -49.60 6.28
C TYR A 486 7.75 -50.99 6.06
N ALA A 487 8.57 -51.90 5.56
CA ALA A 487 8.24 -53.32 5.49
C ALA A 487 9.23 -54.10 6.35
N GLU A 488 8.71 -54.92 7.25
CA GLU A 488 9.50 -55.81 8.10
C GLU A 488 9.35 -57.25 7.62
N THR A 489 10.46 -57.98 7.60
CA THR A 489 10.45 -59.40 7.25
C THR A 489 11.58 -60.14 7.96
N THR A 490 11.52 -61.47 7.97
CA THR A 490 12.59 -62.29 8.56
C THR A 490 13.30 -63.10 7.50
N ILE A 491 14.59 -63.33 7.70
CA ILE A 491 15.41 -64.25 6.91
C ILE A 491 16.14 -65.20 7.85
N THR A 492 16.54 -66.37 7.35
CA THR A 492 17.30 -67.35 8.13
C THR A 492 18.62 -67.67 7.44
N ILE A 493 19.72 -67.59 8.19
CA ILE A 493 21.05 -68.04 7.77
C ILE A 493 21.25 -69.47 8.25
N ALA A 494 21.40 -70.41 7.33
CA ALA A 494 21.60 -71.84 7.61
C ALA A 494 23.03 -72.28 7.27
N ASN A 495 23.57 -73.21 8.07
CA ASN A 495 24.84 -73.87 7.76
C ASN A 495 24.61 -74.91 6.64
N THR A 496 25.53 -74.96 5.67
CA THR A 496 25.50 -75.91 4.55
C THR A 496 25.45 -77.34 5.07
N THR A 497 24.44 -78.12 4.71
CA THR A 497 24.42 -79.56 4.99
C THR A 497 25.12 -80.30 3.86
N GLU A 498 26.37 -80.72 4.07
CA GLU A 498 27.01 -81.72 3.22
C GLU A 498 26.59 -83.14 3.62
N MET A 499 26.43 -83.96 2.57
CA MET A 499 26.00 -85.34 2.55
C MET A 499 26.94 -86.30 3.32
N LEU A 500 26.35 -87.32 3.92
CA LEU A 500 26.99 -88.43 4.64
C LEU A 500 27.91 -89.27 3.73
N PRO A 501 29.00 -89.88 4.26
CA PRO A 501 29.10 -91.33 4.14
C PRO A 501 29.71 -92.09 5.36
N THR A 502 29.01 -93.19 5.69
CA THR A 502 29.46 -94.57 5.96
C THR A 502 30.60 -94.90 6.95
N ASP A 503 30.17 -95.54 8.04
CA ASP A 503 30.39 -96.97 8.35
C ASP A 503 31.79 -97.42 8.82
N THR A 504 31.88 -98.00 10.03
CA THR A 504 31.97 -99.47 10.20
C THR A 504 32.25 -99.88 11.66
N ASN A 505 31.37 -100.77 12.15
CA ASN A 505 31.63 -101.94 13.01
C ASN A 505 32.14 -101.75 14.47
N THR A 506 31.60 -102.43 15.49
CA THR A 506 30.52 -103.45 15.57
C THR A 506 30.28 -103.76 17.06
N ASP A 507 28.99 -103.78 17.43
CA ASP A 507 28.27 -104.83 18.17
C ASP A 507 28.62 -105.18 19.62
N ASN A 508 27.68 -105.38 20.56
CA ASN A 508 26.20 -105.28 20.70
C ASN A 508 25.91 -105.83 22.14
N PRO A 509 24.68 -106.06 22.67
CA PRO A 509 23.32 -105.53 22.46
C PRO A 509 22.69 -104.95 23.77
N GLN A 510 21.51 -104.33 23.85
CA GLN A 510 20.25 -104.57 23.12
C GLN A 510 19.26 -103.38 23.26
N THR A 511 18.79 -102.87 22.10
CA THR A 511 17.38 -102.57 21.64
C THR A 511 16.45 -101.66 22.43
N SER A 512 15.56 -100.83 21.84
CA SER A 512 15.19 -100.44 20.45
C SER A 512 14.07 -99.37 20.59
N GLU A 513 13.70 -98.46 19.67
CA GLU A 513 13.74 -98.40 18.21
C GLU A 513 13.88 -96.93 17.73
N TYR A 514 14.68 -96.73 16.69
CA TYR A 514 14.60 -95.63 15.72
C TYR A 514 14.25 -96.28 14.38
N ILE A 515 13.45 -95.63 13.52
CA ILE A 515 13.57 -95.86 12.07
C ILE A 515 13.53 -94.51 11.32
N ASN A 516 14.37 -94.45 10.30
CA ASN A 516 14.90 -93.29 9.59
C ASN A 516 14.55 -93.39 8.09
N LEU A 517 14.68 -92.25 7.40
CA LEU A 517 14.95 -92.06 5.97
C LEU A 517 13.92 -92.45 4.87
N GLY A 518 13.50 -91.44 4.11
CA GLY A 518 13.99 -91.28 2.72
C GLY A 518 13.30 -92.03 1.58
N LEU A 519 12.37 -91.30 0.91
CA LEU A 519 12.10 -91.25 -0.55
C LEU A 519 11.60 -92.51 -1.29
N LEU A 520 10.38 -92.43 -1.84
CA LEU A 520 10.15 -92.70 -3.28
C LEU A 520 8.83 -92.11 -3.84
N SER A 521 8.98 -91.42 -4.97
CA SER A 521 8.09 -91.28 -6.14
C SER A 521 6.59 -90.96 -6.00
N GLY A 522 6.21 -89.80 -6.55
CA GLY A 522 5.57 -89.77 -7.88
C GLY A 522 4.04 -89.74 -7.97
N LEU A 523 3.58 -88.69 -8.66
CA LEU A 523 2.30 -88.40 -9.33
C LEU A 523 1.25 -87.58 -8.53
N LEU A 524 1.04 -86.30 -8.87
CA LEU A 524 0.22 -85.73 -9.97
C LEU A 524 -1.30 -85.96 -9.76
N ILE A 525 -2.04 -84.86 -9.56
CA ILE A 525 -3.21 -84.40 -10.34
C ILE A 525 -4.25 -83.62 -9.49
N THR A 526 -4.63 -82.47 -10.08
CA THR A 526 -5.86 -81.66 -9.95
C THR A 526 -6.17 -80.85 -8.71
N SER A 527 -6.12 -79.53 -8.91
CA SER A 527 -7.27 -78.61 -8.90
C SER A 527 -8.57 -79.14 -8.28
N THR A 528 -9.15 -78.42 -7.32
CA THR A 528 -10.29 -77.52 -7.55
C THR A 528 -10.80 -76.95 -6.23
N ILE A 529 -11.00 -75.63 -6.24
CA ILE A 529 -12.13 -74.86 -5.69
C ILE A 529 -13.20 -75.67 -4.92
N SER A 530 -13.52 -75.24 -3.69
CA SER A 530 -14.89 -75.21 -3.14
C SER A 530 -14.95 -74.22 -1.97
N ILE A 531 -15.60 -73.05 -2.16
CA ILE A 531 -17.01 -72.73 -1.81
C ILE A 531 -17.11 -72.31 -0.33
N VAL A 532 -17.12 -70.99 -0.06
CA VAL A 532 -18.30 -70.13 0.18
C VAL A 532 -19.01 -70.42 1.51
N SER A 533 -18.98 -69.43 2.41
CA SER A 533 -20.12 -68.92 3.20
C SER A 533 -19.65 -67.65 3.92
N THR A 534 -19.90 -66.47 3.36
CA THR A 534 -21.03 -65.58 3.73
C THR A 534 -20.94 -65.08 5.17
N ILE A 535 -20.58 -63.80 5.36
CA ILE A 535 -21.43 -62.81 6.06
C ILE A 535 -21.15 -61.45 5.42
N LEU A 536 -22.10 -61.03 4.61
CA LEU A 536 -22.37 -59.63 4.29
C LEU A 536 -22.83 -58.94 5.57
N TYR A 537 -22.17 -57.86 5.97
CA TYR A 537 -22.85 -56.79 6.68
C TYR A 537 -22.38 -55.42 6.22
N ARG A 538 -22.84 -55.03 5.02
CA ARG A 538 -23.18 -53.64 4.74
C ARG A 538 -24.65 -53.45 5.08
N LYS A 539 -24.96 -52.71 6.14
CA LYS A 539 -25.76 -51.47 6.02
C LYS A 539 -25.94 -50.75 7.35
N ARG A 540 -25.57 -49.47 7.27
CA ARG A 540 -26.27 -48.27 7.80
C ARG A 540 -26.56 -48.20 9.30
N LYS A 541 -26.03 -47.14 9.92
CA LYS A 541 -26.91 -46.01 10.27
C LYS A 541 -26.16 -44.69 10.27
N SER A 542 -26.79 -43.70 9.65
CA SER A 542 -26.44 -42.28 9.60
C SER A 542 -26.94 -41.55 10.85
N GLU A 543 -26.40 -40.33 11.00
CA GLU A 543 -26.95 -39.12 11.65
C GLU A 543 -26.89 -39.02 13.18
N LYS A 544 -25.97 -38.17 13.67
CA LYS A 544 -26.30 -36.78 14.02
C LYS A 544 -25.11 -35.86 13.82
#